data_AF-A0A1S3HI77-F1
#
_entry.id   AF-A0A1S3HI77-F1
#
_cell.length_a   1.000
_cell.length_b   1.000
_cell.length_c   1.000
_cell.angle_alpha   90.00
_cell.angle_beta   90.00
_cell.angle_gamma   90.00
#
_symmetry.space_group_name_H-M   'P 1'
#
loop_
_entity.id
_entity.type
_entity.pdbx_description
1 polymer ?
#
loop_
_entity_poly.entity_id
_entity_poly.type
_entity_poly.pdbx_seq_one_letter_code
_entity_poly.pdbx_strand_id
1 'polypeptide(L)'
;MTDWANFFKRNINIAQFCKDFNLRTSKMKEGTPLPCRVSVNADRTYNLVIHHPPVTYFLKQAAGIKKGATRPGQEVAGKVTLKHIYEIARLKNEDPTFEGIPLKKVCERILGVAHSMGIQIVETVQFKEYQRFLNQRKTIIEEEEKELEAIKQAKLLRV
;
A
#
# COMPACT_ATOMS: atom_id res chain seq x y z
N MET A 1 -4.39 7.30 9.87
CA MET A 1 -4.50 8.15 11.08
C MET A 1 -3.27 7.90 11.94
N THR A 2 -2.14 8.49 11.57
CA THR A 2 -0.93 8.54 12.41
C THR A 2 -1.04 9.78 13.26
N ASP A 3 -1.32 9.60 14.54
CA ASP A 3 -1.60 10.70 15.47
C ASP A 3 -0.28 11.32 15.94
N TRP A 4 0.31 12.18 15.11
CA TRP A 4 1.55 12.94 15.40
C TRP A 4 1.41 13.79 16.68
N ALA A 5 0.19 14.16 17.06
CA ALA A 5 -0.10 14.92 18.27
C ALA A 5 0.26 14.18 19.57
N ASN A 6 0.35 12.84 19.55
CA ASN A 6 0.69 12.06 20.74
C ASN A 6 2.20 12.02 21.04
N PHE A 7 3.06 12.26 20.05
CA PHE A 7 4.51 12.32 20.29
C PHE A 7 4.90 13.53 21.14
N PHE A 8 4.37 14.71 20.80
CA PHE A 8 4.64 15.95 21.53
C PHE A 8 4.13 15.89 22.97
N LYS A 9 2.98 15.25 23.21
CA LYS A 9 2.40 15.09 24.55
C LYS A 9 3.22 14.18 25.48
N ARG A 10 4.08 13.31 24.94
CA ARG A 10 4.84 12.31 25.72
C ARG A 10 6.32 12.66 25.94
N ASN A 11 6.75 13.85 25.50
CA ASN A 11 8.09 14.43 25.73
C ASN A 11 9.24 13.49 25.33
N ILE A 12 9.16 12.91 24.13
CA ILE A 12 10.17 12.03 23.54
C ILE A 12 11.19 12.87 22.77
N ASN A 13 12.45 12.45 22.74
CA ASN A 13 13.47 13.09 21.91
C ASN A 13 13.22 12.80 20.41
N ILE A 14 12.61 13.78 19.72
CA ILE A 14 12.24 13.67 18.29
C ILE A 14 13.48 13.53 17.40
N ALA A 15 14.57 14.24 17.70
CA ALA A 15 15.78 14.20 16.88
C ALA A 15 16.42 12.79 16.90
N GLN A 16 16.41 12.14 18.07
CA GLN A 16 16.88 10.77 18.20
C GLN A 16 15.98 9.77 17.46
N PHE A 17 14.65 9.96 17.54
CA PHE A 17 13.69 9.16 16.79
C PHE A 17 13.91 9.24 15.28
N CYS A 18 14.05 10.44 14.72
CA CYS A 18 14.27 10.62 13.28
C CYS A 18 15.57 9.95 12.82
N LYS A 19 16.64 10.01 13.63
CA LYS A 19 17.90 9.32 13.33
C LYS A 19 17.74 7.80 13.35
N ASP A 20 17.11 7.23 14.38
CA ASP A 20 16.84 5.79 14.47
C ASP A 20 15.95 5.31 13.32
N PHE A 21 14.88 6.05 13.01
CA PHE A 21 13.98 5.75 11.90
C PHE A 21 14.70 5.72 10.55
N ASN A 22 15.50 6.75 10.24
CA ASN A 22 16.25 6.83 8.99
C ASN A 22 17.32 5.73 8.90
N LEU A 23 17.97 5.40 10.01
CA LEU A 23 18.96 4.32 10.05
C LEU A 23 18.31 2.97 9.74
N ARG A 24 17.17 2.66 10.37
CA ARG A 24 16.42 1.40 10.14
C ARG A 24 15.83 1.31 8.74
N THR A 25 15.44 2.43 8.15
CA THR A 25 14.84 2.47 6.80
C THR A 25 15.85 2.71 5.67
N SER A 26 17.14 2.89 5.98
CA SER A 26 18.20 3.17 5.00
C SER A 26 18.34 2.16 3.87
N LYS A 27 17.96 0.89 4.11
CA LYS A 27 17.99 -0.18 3.11
C LYS A 27 16.73 -0.26 2.25
N MET A 28 15.68 0.46 2.63
CA MET A 28 14.40 0.48 1.91
C MET A 28 14.44 1.55 0.82
N LYS A 29 13.75 1.30 -0.28
CA LYS A 29 13.66 2.26 -1.38
C LYS A 29 12.96 3.54 -0.93
N GLU A 30 13.57 4.68 -1.19
CA GLU A 30 12.97 5.99 -0.91
C GLU A 30 11.59 6.15 -1.56
N GLY A 31 10.68 6.83 -0.87
CA GLY A 31 9.29 7.00 -1.31
C GLY A 31 8.39 5.77 -1.09
N THR A 32 8.91 4.69 -0.50
CA THR A 32 8.09 3.54 -0.11
C THR A 32 7.32 3.86 1.19
N PRO A 33 5.98 3.76 1.21
CA PRO A 33 5.21 3.99 2.43
C PRO A 33 5.42 2.84 3.42
N LEU A 34 6.00 3.13 4.58
CA LEU A 34 6.23 2.16 5.65
C LEU A 34 5.32 2.44 6.86
N PRO A 35 4.36 1.56 7.18
CA PRO A 35 3.55 1.70 8.37
C PRO A 35 4.41 1.50 9.62
N CYS A 36 4.31 2.43 10.57
CA CYS A 36 5.13 2.38 11.78
C CYS A 36 4.24 2.46 13.01
N ARG A 37 4.55 1.63 14.00
CA ARG A 37 3.93 1.66 15.32
C ARG A 37 4.99 2.05 16.34
N VAL A 38 4.67 3.07 17.14
CA VAL A 38 5.57 3.54 18.19
C VAL A 38 4.86 3.41 19.53
N SER A 39 5.41 2.57 20.39
CA SER A 39 4.98 2.45 21.78
C SER A 39 5.93 3.27 22.66
N VAL A 40 5.40 3.94 23.67
CA VAL A 40 6.17 4.82 24.56
C VAL A 40 6.00 4.28 25.97
N ASN A 41 7.12 4.03 26.62
CA ASN A 41 7.17 3.51 27.98
C ASN A 41 7.12 4.67 29.00
N ALA A 42 6.90 4.33 30.28
CA ALA A 42 6.78 5.32 31.35
C ALA A 42 8.09 6.10 31.61
N ASP A 43 9.24 5.48 31.32
CA ASP A 43 10.59 6.07 31.40
C ASP A 43 10.94 6.96 30.19
N ARG A 44 9.97 7.26 29.32
CA ARG A 44 10.12 8.03 28.07
C ARG A 44 11.00 7.36 27.02
N THR A 45 11.35 6.09 27.20
CA THR A 45 11.91 5.27 26.12
C THR A 45 10.79 4.89 25.13
N TYR A 46 11.17 4.57 23.90
CA TYR A 46 10.20 4.19 22.86
C TYR A 46 10.63 2.90 22.17
N ASN A 47 9.62 2.11 21.78
CA ASN A 47 9.77 0.94 20.95
C ASN A 47 9.19 1.28 19.57
N LEU A 48 10.08 1.36 18.58
CA LEU A 48 9.73 1.57 17.18
C LEU A 48 9.63 0.22 16.46
N VAL A 49 8.44 -0.11 15.96
CA VAL A 49 8.19 -1.24 15.07
C VAL A 49 7.85 -0.69 13.70
N ILE A 50 8.66 -1.06 12.70
CA ILE A 50 8.44 -0.71 11.29
C ILE A 50 7.92 -1.96 10.59
N HIS A 51 6.76 -1.84 9.95
CA HIS A 51 6.18 -2.91 9.16
C HIS A 51 6.59 -2.75 7.69
N HIS A 52 6.51 -3.86 6.95
CA HIS A 52 6.62 -3.86 5.51
C HIS A 52 5.55 -2.96 4.88
N PRO A 53 5.80 -2.46 3.65
CA PRO A 53 4.84 -1.65 2.90
C PRO A 53 3.43 -2.26 2.85
N PRO A 54 2.36 -1.45 2.75
CA PRO A 54 1.01 -1.97 2.64
C PRO A 54 0.85 -2.96 1.49
N VAL A 55 -0.01 -3.95 1.67
CA VAL A 55 -0.33 -4.92 0.60
C VAL A 55 -0.78 -4.21 -0.68
N THR A 56 -1.54 -3.12 -0.54
CA THR A 56 -1.99 -2.29 -1.67
C THR A 56 -0.84 -1.67 -2.46
N TYR A 57 0.27 -1.31 -1.80
CA TYR A 57 1.48 -0.81 -2.45
C TYR A 57 2.14 -1.93 -3.26
N PHE A 58 2.34 -3.11 -2.65
CA PHE A 58 2.94 -4.24 -3.34
C PHE A 58 2.12 -4.72 -4.54
N LEU A 59 0.80 -4.81 -4.41
CA LEU A 59 -0.09 -5.21 -5.50
C LEU A 59 -0.07 -4.20 -6.65
N LYS A 60 -0.02 -2.90 -6.34
CA LYS A 60 0.12 -1.85 -7.36
C LYS A 60 1.43 -1.98 -8.14
N GLN A 61 2.54 -2.22 -7.44
CA GLN A 61 3.85 -2.41 -8.07
C GLN A 61 3.87 -3.69 -8.92
N ALA A 62 3.35 -4.80 -8.40
CA ALA A 62 3.28 -6.08 -9.12
C ALA A 62 2.37 -6.01 -10.37
N ALA A 63 1.27 -5.26 -10.30
CA ALA A 63 0.38 -5.03 -11.43
C ALA A 63 0.88 -3.90 -12.37
N GLY A 64 1.87 -3.09 -11.97
CA GLY A 64 2.33 -1.94 -12.76
C GLY A 64 1.29 -0.80 -12.85
N ILE A 65 0.46 -0.62 -11.82
CA ILE A 65 -0.64 0.37 -11.82
C ILE A 65 -0.45 1.41 -10.72
N LYS A 66 -0.89 2.65 -10.97
CA LYS A 66 -0.82 3.75 -9.99
C LYS A 66 -2.07 3.83 -9.09
N LYS A 67 -3.24 3.63 -9.69
CA LYS A 67 -4.57 3.70 -9.07
C LYS A 67 -5.27 2.34 -9.16
N GLY A 68 -5.98 1.95 -8.11
CA GLY A 68 -6.86 0.78 -8.14
C GLY A 68 -8.14 1.05 -8.92
N ALA A 69 -9.10 0.13 -8.87
CA ALA A 69 -10.44 0.36 -9.38
C ALA A 69 -11.16 1.44 -8.54
N THR A 70 -11.75 2.41 -9.23
CA THR A 70 -12.80 3.30 -8.73
C THR A 70 -14.07 2.53 -8.40
N ARG A 71 -14.44 1.50 -9.19
CA ARG A 71 -15.60 0.62 -8.98
C ARG A 71 -15.20 -0.87 -9.00
N PRO A 72 -14.66 -1.40 -7.88
CA PRO A 72 -14.26 -2.81 -7.79
C PRO A 72 -15.42 -3.75 -8.16
N GLY A 73 -15.12 -4.76 -9.00
CA GLY A 73 -16.11 -5.74 -9.49
C GLY A 73 -16.78 -5.37 -10.82
N GLN A 74 -16.83 -4.07 -11.18
CA GLN A 74 -17.28 -3.62 -12.50
C GLN A 74 -16.12 -3.37 -13.46
N GLU A 75 -14.98 -2.95 -12.93
CA GLU A 75 -13.77 -2.73 -13.70
C GLU A 75 -12.59 -3.53 -13.16
N VAL A 76 -11.67 -3.86 -14.07
CA VAL A 76 -10.41 -4.54 -13.74
C VAL A 76 -9.30 -3.50 -13.72
N ALA A 77 -8.65 -3.38 -12.57
CA ALA A 77 -7.58 -2.44 -12.32
C ALA A 77 -6.23 -2.90 -12.85
N GLY A 78 -5.96 -4.19 -12.72
CA GLY A 78 -4.70 -4.80 -13.09
C GLY A 78 -4.82 -6.31 -13.02
N LYS A 79 -3.80 -7.01 -13.51
CA LYS A 79 -3.70 -8.46 -13.43
C LYS A 79 -2.42 -8.85 -12.70
N VAL A 80 -2.51 -9.81 -11.78
CA VAL A 80 -1.36 -10.40 -11.09
C VAL A 80 -1.46 -11.91 -11.08
N THR A 81 -0.34 -12.62 -10.92
CA THR A 81 -0.32 -14.07 -10.83
C THR A 81 -0.28 -14.54 -9.40
N LEU A 82 -0.62 -15.81 -9.17
CA LEU A 82 -0.48 -16.45 -7.86
C LEU A 82 0.96 -16.40 -7.33
N LYS A 83 1.95 -16.42 -8.22
CA LYS A 83 3.36 -16.24 -7.84
C LYS A 83 3.59 -14.88 -7.18
N HIS A 84 3.06 -13.80 -7.74
CA HIS A 84 3.17 -12.47 -7.12
C HIS A 84 2.50 -12.45 -5.73
N ILE A 85 1.33 -13.06 -5.59
CA ILE A 85 0.63 -13.14 -4.29
C ILE A 85 1.49 -13.88 -3.26
N TYR A 86 2.09 -15.00 -3.65
CA TYR A 86 2.94 -15.80 -2.77
C TYR A 86 4.19 -15.02 -2.30
N GLU A 87 4.90 -14.34 -3.21
CA GLU A 87 6.06 -13.53 -2.84
C GLU A 87 5.69 -12.37 -1.91
N ILE A 88 4.57 -11.68 -2.18
CA ILE A 88 4.07 -10.62 -1.30
C ILE A 88 3.69 -11.20 0.06
N ALA A 89 3.08 -12.38 0.09
CA ALA A 89 2.71 -13.06 1.33
C ALA A 89 3.93 -13.44 2.16
N ARG A 90 5.00 -13.94 1.54
CA ARG A 90 6.24 -14.28 2.24
C ARG A 90 6.86 -13.07 2.92
N LEU A 91 7.00 -11.95 2.18
CA LEU A 91 7.51 -10.70 2.75
C LEU A 91 6.60 -10.20 3.88
N LYS A 92 5.28 -10.22 3.68
CA LYS A 92 4.34 -9.77 4.71
C LYS A 92 4.31 -10.65 5.94
N ASN A 93 4.58 -11.96 5.81
CA ASN A 93 4.58 -12.89 6.93
C ASN A 93 5.72 -12.62 7.93
N GLU A 94 6.73 -11.83 7.55
CA GLU A 94 7.79 -11.36 8.44
C GLU A 94 7.34 -10.19 9.34
N ASP A 95 6.20 -9.55 9.05
CA ASP A 95 5.65 -8.53 9.94
C ASP A 95 5.15 -9.18 11.25
N PRO A 96 5.38 -8.55 12.43
CA PRO A 96 4.89 -9.07 13.72
C PRO A 96 3.39 -9.37 13.77
N THR A 97 2.59 -8.68 12.95
CA THR A 97 1.13 -8.88 12.86
C THR A 97 0.73 -10.26 12.31
N PHE A 98 1.65 -10.94 11.61
CA PHE A 98 1.43 -12.26 11.02
C PHE A 98 2.20 -13.37 11.72
N GLU A 99 2.83 -13.08 12.86
CA GLU A 99 3.52 -14.09 13.67
C GLU A 99 2.56 -15.24 14.04
N GLY A 100 3.01 -16.48 13.80
CA GLY A 100 2.20 -17.68 14.03
C GLY A 100 1.07 -17.95 13.03
N ILE A 101 0.85 -17.07 12.04
CA ILE A 101 -0.16 -17.29 11.00
C ILE A 101 0.44 -18.15 9.87
N PRO A 102 -0.22 -19.25 9.45
CA PRO A 102 0.25 -20.03 8.31
C PRO A 102 0.26 -19.19 7.02
N LEU A 103 1.30 -19.34 6.21
CA LEU A 103 1.48 -18.56 4.97
C LEU A 103 0.25 -18.62 4.04
N LYS A 104 -0.43 -19.76 3.97
CA LYS A 104 -1.69 -19.92 3.22
C LYS A 104 -2.76 -18.90 3.64
N LYS A 105 -2.90 -18.64 4.94
CA LYS A 105 -3.85 -17.65 5.47
C LYS A 105 -3.44 -16.21 5.13
N VAL A 106 -2.13 -15.94 5.06
CA VAL A 106 -1.63 -14.64 4.59
C VAL A 106 -1.93 -14.45 3.10
N CYS A 107 -1.73 -15.48 2.28
CA CYS A 107 -2.13 -15.45 0.87
C CYS A 107 -3.65 -15.19 0.70
N GLU A 108 -4.51 -15.88 1.45
CA GLU A 108 -5.97 -15.66 1.43
C GLU A 108 -6.33 -14.20 1.74
N ARG A 109 -5.68 -13.59 2.74
CA ARG A 109 -5.89 -12.18 3.08
C ARG A 109 -5.46 -11.25 1.94
N ILE A 110 -4.32 -11.50 1.31
CA ILE A 110 -3.81 -10.68 0.20
C ILE A 110 -4.71 -10.82 -1.04
N LEU A 111 -5.24 -12.02 -1.31
CA LEU A 111 -6.23 -12.23 -2.37
C LEU A 111 -7.48 -11.36 -2.16
N GLY A 112 -7.98 -11.29 -0.91
CA GLY A 112 -9.09 -10.41 -0.57
C GLY A 112 -8.79 -8.93 -0.86
N VAL A 113 -7.59 -8.46 -0.52
CA VAL A 113 -7.16 -7.09 -0.83
C VAL A 113 -7.07 -6.86 -2.34
N ALA A 114 -6.52 -7.80 -3.10
CA ALA A 114 -6.46 -7.70 -4.56
C ALA A 114 -7.85 -7.57 -5.19
N HIS A 115 -8.79 -8.40 -4.75
CA HIS A 115 -10.19 -8.34 -5.19
C HIS A 115 -10.83 -6.98 -4.88
N SER A 116 -10.68 -6.46 -3.65
CA SER A 116 -11.20 -5.13 -3.27
C SER A 116 -10.54 -3.98 -4.03
N MET A 117 -9.35 -4.18 -4.60
CA MET A 117 -8.69 -3.20 -5.47
C MET A 117 -9.09 -3.32 -6.94
N GLY A 118 -9.91 -4.31 -7.30
CA GLY A 118 -10.24 -4.65 -8.68
C GLY A 118 -9.09 -5.32 -9.43
N ILE A 119 -8.10 -5.89 -8.73
CA ILE A 119 -6.98 -6.60 -9.37
C ILE A 119 -7.39 -8.06 -9.57
N GLN A 120 -7.35 -8.51 -10.82
CA GLN A 120 -7.69 -9.89 -11.18
C GLN A 120 -6.47 -10.81 -11.01
N ILE A 121 -6.70 -11.98 -10.43
CA ILE A 121 -5.70 -13.03 -10.31
C ILE A 121 -5.81 -13.96 -11.51
N VAL A 122 -4.70 -14.15 -12.22
CA VAL A 122 -4.62 -15.01 -13.42
C VAL A 122 -3.48 -16.01 -13.26
N GLU A 123 -3.54 -17.11 -14.01
CA GLU A 123 -2.47 -18.11 -13.98
C GLU A 123 -1.20 -17.60 -14.67
N THR A 124 -1.37 -17.00 -15.86
CA THR A 124 -0.28 -16.44 -16.67
C THR A 124 -0.65 -15.06 -17.22
N VAL A 125 0.37 -14.22 -17.43
CA VAL A 125 0.21 -12.88 -18.02
C VAL A 125 1.09 -12.80 -19.26
N GLN A 126 0.47 -12.60 -20.42
CA GLN A 126 1.18 -12.36 -21.68
C GLN A 126 1.56 -10.89 -21.80
N PHE A 127 2.85 -10.59 -22.02
CA PHE A 127 3.37 -9.23 -22.01
C PHE A 127 2.66 -8.31 -23.01
N LYS A 128 2.50 -8.72 -24.27
CA LYS A 128 1.91 -7.88 -25.33
C LYS A 128 0.46 -7.53 -25.05
N GLU A 129 -0.32 -8.49 -24.55
CA GLU A 129 -1.72 -8.25 -24.18
C GLU A 129 -1.80 -7.30 -22.99
N TYR A 130 -0.95 -7.52 -21.98
CA TYR A 130 -0.97 -6.71 -20.78
C TYR A 130 -0.58 -5.25 -21.04
N GLN A 131 0.39 -5.00 -21.92
CA GLN A 131 0.75 -3.64 -22.35
C GLN A 131 -0.43 -2.93 -23.03
N ARG A 132 -1.18 -3.62 -23.89
CA ARG A 132 -2.38 -3.04 -24.52
C ARG A 132 -3.43 -2.68 -23.48
N PHE A 133 -3.67 -3.56 -22.52
CA PHE A 133 -4.58 -3.32 -21.41
C PHE A 133 -4.18 -2.09 -20.58
N LEU A 134 -2.90 -1.97 -20.21
CA LEU A 134 -2.41 -0.82 -19.44
C LEU A 134 -2.55 0.50 -20.20
N ASN A 135 -2.27 0.49 -21.51
CA ASN A 135 -2.42 1.69 -22.35
C ASN A 135 -3.88 2.15 -22.44
N GLN A 136 -4.81 1.21 -22.66
CA GLN A 136 -6.25 1.52 -22.67
C GLN A 136 -6.71 2.08 -21.31
N ARG A 137 -6.29 1.45 -20.22
CA ARG A 137 -6.64 1.89 -18.87
C ARG A 137 -6.07 3.27 -18.54
N LYS A 138 -4.89 3.60 -19.05
CA LYS A 138 -4.27 4.92 -18.84
C LYS A 138 -5.17 6.03 -19.36
N THR A 139 -5.74 5.88 -20.56
CA THR A 139 -6.69 6.85 -21.12
C THR A 139 -7.92 7.01 -20.24
N ILE A 140 -8.50 5.90 -19.78
CA ILE A 140 -9.67 5.92 -18.89
C ILE A 140 -9.37 6.65 -17.57
N ILE A 141 -8.22 6.37 -16.96
CA ILE A 141 -7.81 7.03 -15.70
C ILE A 141 -7.64 8.54 -15.91
N GLU A 142 -7.02 8.95 -17.02
CA GLU A 142 -6.84 10.37 -17.35
C GLU A 142 -8.19 11.10 -17.53
N GLU A 143 -9.18 10.43 -18.10
CA GLU A 143 -10.55 10.95 -18.21
C GLU A 143 -11.26 11.04 -16.84
N GLU A 144 -11.18 9.97 -16.03
CA GLU A 144 -11.74 9.97 -14.66
C GLU A 144 -11.13 11.06 -13.78
N GLU A 145 -9.82 11.30 -13.89
CA GLU A 145 -9.13 12.34 -13.12
C GLU A 145 -9.58 13.73 -13.54
N LYS A 146 -9.76 13.99 -14.84
CA LYS A 146 -10.31 15.27 -15.34
C LYS A 146 -11.74 15.49 -14.86
N GLU A 147 -12.58 14.47 -14.90
CA GLU A 147 -13.96 14.55 -14.41
C GLU A 147 -13.98 14.83 -12.90
N LEU A 148 -13.16 14.11 -12.12
CA LEU A 148 -13.05 14.32 -10.68
C LEU A 148 -12.55 15.73 -10.34
N GLU A 149 -11.61 16.26 -11.11
CA GLU A 149 -11.09 17.61 -10.91
C GLU A 149 -12.15 18.68 -11.24
N ALA A 150 -12.92 18.50 -12.31
CA ALA A 150 -14.06 19.37 -12.63
C ALA A 150 -15.13 19.34 -11.52
N ILE A 151 -15.43 18.15 -10.97
CA ILE A 151 -16.35 18.00 -9.84
C ILE A 151 -15.83 18.73 -8.59
N LYS A 152 -14.54 18.61 -8.27
CA LYS A 152 -13.93 19.33 -7.15
C LYS A 152 -13.99 20.84 -7.35
N GLN A 153 -13.65 21.33 -8.53
CA GLN A 153 -13.70 22.77 -8.87
C GLN A 153 -15.13 23.31 -8.77
N ALA A 154 -16.12 22.58 -9.31
CA ALA A 154 -17.53 22.95 -9.20
C ALA A 154 -18.03 22.97 -7.75
N LYS A 155 -17.56 22.05 -6.89
CA LYS A 155 -17.86 22.07 -5.45
C LYS A 155 -17.22 23.24 -4.73
N LEU A 156 -16.00 23.62 -5.11
CA LEU A 156 -15.28 24.76 -4.51
C LEU A 156 -15.98 26.09 -4.82
N LEU A 157 -16.53 26.25 -6.03
CA LEU A 157 -17.29 27.44 -6.45
C LEU A 157 -18.69 27.55 -5.82
N ARG A 158 -19.15 26.50 -5.11
CA ARG A 158 -20.45 26.49 -4.39
C ARG A 158 -20.33 26.91 -2.92
N VAL A 159 -19.11 27.16 -2.42
CA VAL A 159 -18.82 27.63 -1.06
C VAL A 159 -18.57 29.13 -1.09
#